data_AF-H9FL09-F1
#
_entry.id   AF-H9FL09-F1
#
_cell.length_a   1.000
_cell.length_b   1.000
_cell.length_c   1.000
_cell.angle_alpha   90.00
_cell.angle_beta   90.00
_cell.angle_gamma   90.00
#
_symmetry.space_group_name_H-M   'P 1'
#
loop_
_entity.id
_entity.type
_entity.pdbx_description
1 polymer ?
#
loop_
_entity_poly.entity_id
_entity_poly.type
_entity_poly.pdbx_seq_one_letter_code
_entity_poly.pdbx_strand_id
1 'polypeptide(L)' 'NIAMRPGLEGYALPRKCNTDQAGRPKCPLDPYFIMPDKCKCVDFQTLKLQELPDAVPHGEMPRHMQLYCDRYLCDKVVPG' A
#
# COMPACT_ATOMS: atom_id res chain seq x y z
N ASN A 1 -4.60 15.04 -9.33
CA ASN A 1 -3.93 14.04 -8.47
C ASN A 1 -4.83 12.84 -8.29
N ILE A 2 -4.29 11.63 -8.49
CA ILE A 2 -4.99 10.39 -8.22
C ILE A 2 -4.99 10.18 -6.69
N ALA A 3 -6.15 9.96 -6.09
CA ALA A 3 -6.24 9.63 -4.67
C ALA A 3 -5.93 8.15 -4.48
N MET A 4 -4.83 7.85 -3.79
CA MET A 4 -4.47 6.49 -3.41
C MET A 4 -5.23 6.11 -2.14
N ARG A 5 -5.75 4.89 -2.10
CA ARG A 5 -6.34 4.35 -0.87
C ARG A 5 -5.23 4.02 0.13
N PRO A 6 -5.41 4.26 1.44
CA PRO A 6 -4.45 3.85 2.45
C PRO A 6 -4.42 2.32 2.57
N GLY A 7 -3.30 1.79 3.07
CA GLY A 7 -3.09 0.35 3.27
C GLY A 7 -2.13 -0.27 2.26
N LEU A 8 -2.19 -1.59 2.13
CA LEU A 8 -1.29 -2.39 1.29
C LEU A 8 -1.85 -2.66 -0.12
N GLU A 9 -2.90 -1.93 -0.52
CA GLU A 9 -3.54 -2.09 -1.83
C GLU A 9 -2.83 -1.24 -2.90
N GLY A 10 -2.56 -1.83 -4.06
CA GLY A 10 -2.06 -1.11 -5.23
C GLY A 10 -3.15 -0.35 -5.98
N TYR A 11 -2.74 0.50 -6.93
CA TYR A 11 -3.67 1.17 -7.84
C TYR A 11 -3.49 0.66 -9.27
N ALA A 12 -4.58 0.22 -9.89
CA ALA A 12 -4.58 -0.21 -11.28
C ALA A 12 -4.65 1.01 -12.22
N LEU A 13 -3.63 1.18 -13.06
CA LEU A 13 -3.59 2.25 -14.05
C LEU A 13 -4.66 2.07 -15.13
N PRO A 14 -5.31 3.15 -15.61
CA PRO A 14 -6.25 3.07 -16.71
C PRO A 14 -5.59 2.57 -17.99
N ARG A 15 -6.22 1.63 -18.69
CA ARG A 15 -5.63 1.03 -19.92
C ARG A 15 -5.89 1.84 -21.20
N LYS A 16 -6.81 2.80 -21.14
CA LYS A 16 -7.24 3.63 -22.28
C LYS A 16 -7.02 5.11 -21.98
N CYS A 17 -6.45 5.83 -22.94
CA CYS A 17 -6.36 7.28 -22.89
C CYS A 17 -7.76 7.91 -22.99
N ASN A 18 -7.96 9.06 -22.36
CA ASN A 18 -9.22 9.81 -22.42
C ASN A 18 -9.38 10.66 -23.71
N THR A 19 -8.45 10.56 -24.65
CA THR A 19 -8.49 11.32 -25.91
C THR A 19 -9.41 10.65 -26.94
N ASP A 20 -10.68 11.06 -26.95
CA ASP A 20 -11.66 10.80 -28.03
C ASP A 20 -11.65 11.91 -29.09
N GLN A 21 -10.47 12.49 -29.40
CA GLN A 21 -10.37 13.57 -30.37
C GLN A 21 -10.28 13.04 -31.80
N ALA A 22 -11.29 13.35 -32.61
CA ALA A 22 -11.32 13.08 -34.04
C ALA A 22 -10.06 13.64 -34.72
N GLY A 23 -9.35 12.77 -35.46
CA GLY A 23 -8.17 13.15 -36.26
C GLY A 23 -6.80 12.92 -35.60
N ARG A 24 -6.73 12.49 -34.34
CA ARG A 24 -5.45 12.04 -33.72
C ARG A 24 -5.29 10.52 -33.80
N PRO A 25 -4.04 10.02 -33.96
CA PRO A 25 -3.79 8.59 -33.92
C PRO A 25 -4.22 8.02 -32.57
N LYS A 26 -4.84 6.83 -32.59
CA LYS A 26 -5.26 6.11 -31.38
C LYS A 26 -4.05 5.92 -30.47
N CYS A 27 -4.20 6.29 -29.19
CA CYS A 27 -3.17 6.02 -28.19
C CYS A 27 -2.93 4.50 -28.07
N PRO A 28 -1.69 4.06 -27.79
CA PRO A 28 -1.40 2.67 -27.49
C PRO A 28 -2.15 2.20 -26.24
N LEU A 29 -2.29 0.87 -26.09
CA LEU A 29 -2.78 0.25 -24.86
C LEU A 29 -1.81 0.59 -23.71
N ASP A 30 -2.35 0.90 -22.54
CA ASP A 30 -1.59 1.27 -21.34
C ASP A 30 -0.66 2.51 -21.53
N PRO A 31 -1.21 3.68 -21.89
CA PRO A 31 -0.41 4.86 -22.24
C PRO A 31 0.11 5.66 -21.04
N TYR A 32 -0.29 5.31 -19.81
CA TYR A 32 0.05 6.08 -18.61
C TYR A 32 1.31 5.52 -17.95
N PHE A 33 2.19 6.42 -17.54
CA PHE A 33 3.34 6.12 -16.71
C PHE A 33 3.35 7.05 -15.48
N ILE A 34 4.01 6.62 -14.43
CA ILE A 34 4.11 7.38 -13.18
C ILE A 34 5.24 8.41 -13.33
N MET A 35 4.96 9.68 -13.08
CA MET A 35 5.97 10.73 -13.02
C MET A 35 6.51 10.85 -11.57
N PRO A 36 7.72 10.36 -11.28
CA PRO A 36 8.25 10.35 -9.91
C PRO A 36 8.36 11.76 -9.31
N ASP A 37 8.67 12.77 -10.14
CA ASP A 37 8.81 14.17 -9.72
C ASP A 37 7.51 14.79 -9.17
N LYS A 38 6.36 14.17 -9.46
CA LYS A 38 5.04 14.63 -9.04
C LYS A 38 4.38 13.72 -8.01
N CYS A 39 5.13 12.76 -7.45
CA CYS A 39 4.65 11.84 -6.44
C CYS A 39 4.78 12.44 -5.03
N LYS A 40 3.83 12.11 -4.16
CA LYS A 40 3.94 12.35 -2.71
C LYS A 40 4.19 11.01 -2.04
N CYS A 41 5.29 10.90 -1.31
CA CYS A 41 5.65 9.70 -0.57
C CYS A 41 5.33 9.89 0.91
N VAL A 42 4.96 8.80 1.56
CA VAL A 42 4.76 8.72 3.02
C VAL A 42 5.44 7.45 3.52
N ASP A 43 5.97 7.50 4.73
CA ASP A 43 6.58 6.33 5.36
C ASP A 43 5.51 5.34 5.81
N PHE A 44 5.84 4.05 5.71
CA PHE A 44 5.02 2.95 6.23
C PHE A 44 5.92 1.91 6.88
N GLN A 45 5.39 1.24 7.90
CA GLN A 45 6.05 0.15 8.61
C GLN A 45 5.09 -1.01 8.77
N THR A 46 5.60 -2.23 8.56
CA THR A 46 4.87 -3.45 8.85
C THR A 46 5.39 -4.03 10.17
N LEU A 47 4.51 -4.25 11.13
CA LEU A 47 4.85 -4.83 12.43
C LEU A 47 4.21 -6.21 12.58
N LYS A 48 4.75 -7.03 13.48
CA LYS A 48 4.14 -8.29 13.90
C LYS A 48 3.81 -8.23 15.39
N LEU A 49 2.54 -8.44 15.72
CA LEU A 49 2.07 -8.51 17.10
C LEU A 49 1.78 -9.97 17.45
N GLN A 50 2.40 -10.45 18.52
CA GLN A 50 2.15 -11.78 19.06
C GLN A 50 1.18 -11.69 20.24
N GLU A 51 0.37 -12.74 20.43
CA GLU A 51 -0.48 -12.83 21.62
C GLU A 51 0.34 -12.96 22.91
N LEU A 52 -0.26 -12.57 24.04
CA LEU A 52 0.35 -12.67 25.36
C LEU A 52 0.58 -14.13 25.74
N PRO A 53 1.71 -14.48 26.38
CA PRO A 53 2.03 -15.86 26.73
C PRO A 53 0.98 -16.50 27.65
N ASP A 54 0.35 -15.72 28.53
CA ASP A 54 -0.67 -16.20 29.47
C ASP A 54 -2.02 -16.52 28.82
N ALA A 55 -2.24 -16.00 27.60
CA ALA A 55 -3.47 -16.21 26.84
C ALA A 55 -3.38 -17.41 25.88
N VAL A 56 -2.20 -18.05 25.76
CA VAL A 56 -1.97 -19.16 24.84
C VAL A 56 -2.58 -20.44 25.44
N PRO A 57 -3.46 -21.15 24.70
CA PRO A 57 -3.97 -22.44 25.13
C PRO A 57 -2.84 -23.44 25.36
N HIS A 58 -2.91 -24.23 26.43
CA HIS A 58 -1.86 -25.18 26.76
C HIS A 58 -1.68 -26.20 25.62
N GLY A 59 -0.48 -26.26 25.07
CA GLY A 59 -0.14 -27.17 23.97
C GLY A 59 -0.32 -26.59 22.56
N GLU A 60 -0.79 -25.34 22.41
CA GLU A 60 -0.78 -24.63 21.12
C GLU A 60 0.44 -23.71 20.97
N MET A 61 0.82 -23.41 19.72
CA MET A 61 1.86 -22.42 19.41
C MET A 61 1.25 -21.01 19.39
N PRO A 62 1.93 -19.98 19.95
CA PRO A 62 1.41 -18.62 19.94
C PRO A 62 1.12 -18.09 18.53
N ARG A 63 -0.04 -17.48 18.35
CA ARG A 63 -0.48 -16.85 17.11
C ARG A 63 0.05 -15.42 17.01
N HIS A 64 0.21 -14.93 15.78
CA HIS A 64 0.63 -13.56 15.51
C HIS A 64 -0.23 -12.91 14.44
N MET A 65 -0.29 -11.58 14.47
CA MET A 65 -1.00 -10.73 13.51
C MET A 65 -0.04 -9.73 12.88
N GLN A 66 -0.21 -9.46 11.59
CA GLN A 66 0.51 -8.42 10.87
C GLN A 66 -0.22 -7.09 11.02
N LEU A 67 0.50 -6.04 11.39
CA LEU A 67 -0.01 -4.68 11.53
C LEU A 67 0.59 -3.78 10.44
N TYR A 68 -0.21 -2.83 9.98
CA TYR A 68 0.20 -1.78 9.06
C TYR A 68 0.17 -0.43 9.80
N CYS A 69 1.30 0.27 9.79
CA CYS A 69 1.47 1.58 10.40
C CYS A 69 1.94 2.57 9.33
N ASP A 70 1.38 3.78 9.29
CA ASP A 70 1.76 4.83 8.35
C ASP A 70 2.15 6.12 9.08
N ARG A 71 2.90 6.98 8.37
CA ARG A 71 3.24 8.35 8.81
C ARG A 71 3.91 8.37 10.20
N TYR A 72 3.26 8.97 11.19
CA TYR A 72 3.82 9.22 12.52
C TYR A 72 3.93 7.97 13.40
N LEU A 73 3.38 6.83 12.95
CA LEU A 73 3.43 5.56 13.68
C LEU A 73 4.67 4.73 13.34
N CYS A 74 5.42 5.11 12.31
CA CYS A 74 6.70 4.49 11.98
C CYS A 74 7.73 4.75 13.08
N ASP A 75 8.53 3.73 13.39
CA ASP A 75 9.62 3.75 14.38
C ASP A 75 9.21 4.15 15.81
N LYS A 76 7.92 4.01 16.14
CA LYS A 76 7.41 4.26 17.48
C LYS A 76 7.63 3.12 18.47
N VAL A 77 7.87 1.92 17.97
CA VAL A 77 8.03 0.72 18.79
C VAL A 77 9.30 -0.02 18.39
N VAL A 78 9.98 -0.59 19.38
CA VAL A 78 11.14 -1.47 19.18
C VAL A 78 10.69 -2.90 19.49
N PRO A 79 11.12 -3.93 18.73
CA PRO A 79 10.79 -5.32 19.06
C PRO A 79 11.38 -5.72 20.41
N GLY A 80 10.52 -6.12 21.36
CA GLY A 80 10.93 -6.54 22.69
C GLY A 80 9.81 -6.41 23.71
#